data_AF-A0A936MSC0-F1
#
_entry.id   AF-A0A936MSC0-F1
#
_cell.length_a   1.000
_cell.length_b   1.000
_cell.length_c   1.000
_cell.angle_alpha   90.00
_cell.angle_beta   90.00
_cell.angle_gamma   90.00
#
_symmetry.space_group_name_H-M   'P 1'
#
loop_
_entity.id
_entity.type
_entity.pdbx_description
1 polymer ?
#
loop_
_entity_poly.entity_id
_entity_poly.type
_entity_poly.pdbx_seq_one_letter_code
_entity_poly.pdbx_strand_id
1 'polypeptide(L)'
;MVKKLKDAGVTGISFGDVRARLKNDKWTSVARDQILIEHTMPPMRGELTAEDEQYLCKVCRRGGRMRRPPMPYREEDLVGMKDFNLTWEWFGDFWPEDKEKQRGEKRPNPLVLVTPKVMNIFRDAGVKTFEWTPVAIAQPLG
;
A
#
# COMPACT_ATOMS: atom_id res chain seq x y z
N MET A 1 -18.84 2.58 5.71
CA MET A 1 -17.61 1.77 5.84
C MET A 1 -16.92 2.01 7.17
N VAL A 2 -16.63 3.27 7.53
CA VAL A 2 -15.99 3.65 8.81
C VAL A 2 -16.58 2.93 10.03
N LYS A 3 -17.90 2.99 10.22
CA LYS A 3 -18.57 2.29 11.33
C LYS A 3 -18.25 0.79 11.37
N LYS A 4 -18.33 0.09 10.23
CA LYS A 4 -18.02 -1.35 10.14
C LYS A 4 -16.58 -1.66 10.55
N LEU A 5 -15.62 -0.85 10.08
CA LEU A 5 -14.20 -1.03 10.42
C LEU A 5 -13.93 -0.75 11.91
N LYS A 6 -14.56 0.28 12.48
CA LYS A 6 -14.47 0.59 13.91
C LYS A 6 -15.09 -0.50 14.78
N ASP A 7 -16.32 -0.91 14.47
CA ASP A 7 -17.04 -1.96 15.20
C ASP A 7 -16.29 -3.30 15.17
N ALA A 8 -15.61 -3.61 14.05
CA ALA A 8 -14.77 -4.79 13.92
C ALA A 8 -13.40 -4.66 14.60
N GLY A 9 -13.07 -3.52 15.22
CA GLY A 9 -11.78 -3.28 15.86
C GLY A 9 -10.61 -3.42 14.88
N VAL A 10 -10.74 -2.87 13.66
CA VAL A 10 -9.66 -2.89 12.66
C VAL A 10 -8.51 -1.99 13.09
N THR A 11 -7.29 -2.52 13.04
CA THR A 11 -6.06 -1.83 13.47
C THR A 11 -5.21 -1.30 12.31
N GLY A 12 -4.30 -0.35 12.60
CA GLY A 12 -3.35 0.18 11.61
C GLY A 12 -3.92 1.27 10.69
N ILE A 13 -5.09 1.82 11.03
CA ILE A 13 -5.74 2.90 10.29
C ILE A 13 -6.31 3.97 11.20
N SER A 14 -6.33 5.20 10.67
CA SER A 14 -7.21 6.27 11.10
C SER A 14 -8.10 6.74 9.95
N PHE A 15 -9.01 7.67 10.24
CA PHE A 15 -9.94 8.24 9.28
C PHE A 15 -9.77 9.74 9.22
N GLY A 16 -9.83 10.30 8.02
CA GLY A 16 -9.79 11.74 7.80
C GLY A 16 -10.85 12.20 6.81
N ASP A 17 -11.04 13.51 6.74
CA ASP A 17 -11.92 14.14 5.76
C ASP A 17 -11.25 14.17 4.39
N VAL A 18 -12.04 14.02 3.33
CA VAL A 18 -11.57 14.17 1.95
C VAL A 18 -11.81 15.60 1.48
N ARG A 19 -10.77 16.23 0.93
CA ARG A 19 -10.89 17.51 0.23
C ARG A 19 -10.54 17.32 -1.24
N ALA A 20 -11.33 17.92 -2.12
CA ALA A 20 -11.09 17.93 -3.57
C ALA A 20 -10.93 19.35 -4.07
N ARG A 21 -10.08 19.52 -5.09
CA ARG A 21 -9.90 20.78 -5.82
C ARG A 21 -10.87 20.79 -6.99
N LEU A 22 -11.76 21.77 -7.01
CA LEU A 22 -12.72 21.98 -8.10
C LEU A 22 -12.04 22.62 -9.31
N LYS A 23 -12.72 22.64 -10.47
CA LYS A 23 -12.22 23.29 -11.70
C LYS A 23 -11.92 24.78 -11.54
N ASN A 24 -12.48 25.43 -10.52
CA ASN A 24 -12.24 26.84 -10.19
C ASN A 24 -11.12 27.02 -9.14
N ASP A 25 -10.27 26.01 -8.96
CA ASP A 25 -9.14 25.97 -8.04
C ASP A 25 -9.46 26.06 -6.54
N LYS A 26 -10.73 26.08 -6.14
CA LYS A 26 -11.11 26.06 -4.74
C LYS A 26 -11.07 24.65 -4.18
N TRP A 27 -10.58 24.53 -2.94
CA TRP A 27 -10.64 23.30 -2.16
C TRP A 27 -11.97 23.21 -1.41
N THR A 28 -12.72 22.14 -1.62
CA THR A 28 -13.95 21.84 -0.88
C THR A 28 -13.86 20.50 -0.17
N SER A 29 -14.53 20.39 0.97
CA SER A 29 -14.78 19.08 1.59
C SER A 29 -15.72 18.26 0.73
N VAL A 30 -15.46 16.95 0.68
CA VAL A 30 -16.27 15.96 -0.03
C VAL A 30 -16.90 15.06 1.02
N ALA A 31 -18.17 14.67 0.84
CA ALA A 31 -18.87 13.73 1.71
C ALA A 31 -18.36 12.29 1.52
N ARG A 32 -17.08 12.08 1.82
CA ARG A 32 -16.33 10.83 1.75
C ARG A 32 -15.33 10.80 2.89
N ASP A 33 -15.14 9.62 3.45
CA ASP A 33 -14.08 9.37 4.42
C ASP A 33 -12.86 8.78 3.71
N GLN A 34 -11.66 9.24 4.07
CA GLN A 34 -10.41 8.57 3.68
C GLN A 34 -9.93 7.65 4.79
N ILE A 35 -9.39 6.50 4.40
CA ILE A 35 -8.64 5.61 5.28
C ILE A 35 -7.18 6.03 5.19
N LEU A 36 -6.59 6.35 6.34
CA LEU A 36 -5.18 6.69 6.47
C LEU A 36 -4.48 5.50 7.10
N ILE A 37 -3.54 4.88 6.38
CA ILE A 37 -2.81 3.72 6.88
C ILE A 37 -1.61 4.22 7.70
N GLU A 38 -1.50 3.74 8.93
CA GLU A 38 -0.55 4.25 9.92
C GLU A 38 0.63 3.32 10.17
N HIS A 39 0.58 2.10 9.62
CA HIS A 39 1.63 1.11 9.78
C HIS A 39 2.30 0.80 8.43
N THR A 40 3.64 0.74 8.43
CA THR A 40 4.43 0.30 7.27
C THR A 40 5.19 -0.96 7.67
N MET A 41 5.10 -2.00 6.83
CA MET A 41 5.84 -3.25 7.03
C MET A 41 7.36 -3.01 6.99
N PRO A 42 8.18 -3.91 7.56
CA PRO A 42 9.61 -3.94 7.26
C PRO A 42 9.88 -4.16 5.76
N PRO A 43 11.12 -3.89 5.30
CA PRO A 43 11.54 -4.21 3.93
C PRO A 43 11.23 -5.67 3.55
N MET A 44 10.75 -5.89 2.33
CA MET A 44 10.55 -7.24 1.80
C MET A 44 11.88 -7.97 1.67
N ARG A 45 11.85 -9.26 1.99
CA ARG A 45 12.95 -10.20 1.77
C ARG A 45 13.31 -10.27 0.28
N GLY A 46 14.60 -10.49 0.05
CA GLY A 46 15.16 -10.77 -1.27
C GLY A 46 16.13 -9.69 -1.68
N GLU A 47 17.11 -10.06 -2.47
CA GLU A 47 18.05 -9.10 -3.03
C GLU A 47 17.29 -8.13 -3.95
N LEU A 48 17.77 -6.89 -3.98
CA LEU A 48 17.35 -5.93 -5.00
C LEU A 48 18.07 -6.31 -6.29
N THR A 49 17.36 -6.24 -7.40
CA THR A 49 18.03 -6.34 -8.69
C THR A 49 18.86 -5.08 -8.94
N ALA A 50 19.84 -5.14 -9.84
CA ALA A 50 20.58 -3.95 -10.28
C ALA A 50 19.67 -2.85 -10.87
N GLU A 51 18.45 -3.21 -11.29
CA GLU A 51 17.41 -2.26 -11.70
C GLU A 51 16.72 -1.60 -10.51
N ASP A 52 16.36 -2.37 -9.49
CA ASP A 52 15.72 -1.86 -8.27
C ASP A 52 16.65 -0.91 -7.49
N GLU A 53 17.96 -1.20 -7.47
CA GLU A 53 18.96 -0.40 -6.73
C GLU A 53 19.04 1.05 -7.21
N GLN A 54 18.72 1.31 -8.48
CA GLN A 54 18.70 2.64 -9.10
C GLN A 54 17.67 3.56 -8.45
N TYR A 55 16.59 2.97 -7.92
CA TYR A 55 15.44 3.67 -7.38
C TYR A 55 15.44 3.77 -5.85
N LEU A 56 16.57 3.46 -5.21
CA LEU A 56 16.71 3.60 -3.77
C LEU A 56 16.78 5.08 -3.36
N CYS A 57 15.97 5.45 -2.37
CA CYS A 57 16.12 6.76 -1.72
C CYS A 57 17.53 6.88 -1.13
N LYS A 58 18.24 7.96 -1.49
CA LYS A 58 19.61 8.22 -1.01
C LYS A 58 19.71 8.43 0.50
N VAL A 59 18.59 8.76 1.16
CA VAL A 59 18.53 9.03 2.61
C VAL A 59 18.09 7.79 3.37
N CYS A 60 16.85 7.32 3.13
CA CYS A 60 16.26 6.23 3.92
C CYS A 60 16.44 4.84 3.31
N ARG A 61 17.09 4.74 2.13
CA ARG A 61 17.29 3.48 1.38
C ARG A 61 16.00 2.70 1.10
N ARG A 62 14.84 3.33 1.26
CA ARG A 62 13.55 2.80 0.80
C ARG A 62 13.60 2.67 -0.72
N GLY A 63 13.33 1.47 -1.20
CA GLY A 63 13.51 1.09 -2.59
C GLY A 63 12.24 1.11 -3.41
N GLY A 64 12.40 1.45 -4.68
CA GLY A 64 11.51 1.01 -5.71
C GLY A 64 11.77 -0.45 -6.07
N ARG A 65 10.72 -1.25 -6.24
CA ARG A 65 10.81 -2.58 -6.85
C ARG A 65 9.99 -2.62 -8.12
N MET A 66 10.62 -3.01 -9.23
CA MET A 66 9.94 -3.25 -10.50
C MET A 66 9.11 -4.53 -10.45
N ARG A 67 9.57 -5.52 -9.67
CA ARG A 67 8.89 -6.82 -9.52
C ARG A 67 8.75 -7.20 -8.06
N ARG A 68 7.61 -7.79 -7.74
CA ARG A 68 7.35 -8.36 -6.41
C ARG A 68 8.09 -9.70 -6.28
N PRO A 69 8.87 -9.92 -5.21
CA PRO A 69 9.44 -11.24 -4.96
C PRO A 69 8.30 -12.26 -4.72
N PRO A 70 8.45 -13.53 -5.14
CA PRO A 70 7.41 -14.54 -4.95
C PRO A 70 7.01 -14.73 -3.48
N MET A 71 7.98 -14.69 -2.56
CA MET A 71 7.79 -14.81 -1.12
C MET A 71 8.36 -13.57 -0.42
N PRO A 72 7.60 -12.46 -0.36
CA PRO A 72 8.10 -11.16 0.09
C PRO A 72 8.41 -11.08 1.58
N TYR A 73 7.77 -11.90 2.41
CA TYR A 73 7.92 -11.84 3.86
C TYR A 73 8.15 -13.24 4.40
N ARG A 74 8.95 -13.33 5.46
CA ARG A 74 9.06 -14.49 6.34
C ARG A 74 8.01 -14.37 7.46
N GLU A 75 7.80 -15.44 8.22
CA GLU A 75 6.86 -15.41 9.34
C GLU A 75 7.25 -14.37 10.40
N GLU A 76 8.54 -14.23 10.70
CA GLU A 76 9.05 -13.25 11.64
C GLU A 76 8.81 -11.79 11.21
N ASP A 77 8.78 -11.52 9.90
CA ASP A 77 8.51 -10.18 9.36
C ASP A 77 7.04 -9.75 9.59
N LEU A 78 6.15 -10.72 9.86
CA LEU A 78 4.73 -10.50 10.10
C LEU A 78 4.39 -10.31 11.59
N VAL A 79 5.36 -10.49 12.48
CA VAL A 79 5.17 -10.24 13.91
C VAL A 79 4.81 -8.78 14.13
N GLY A 80 3.66 -8.52 14.75
CA GLY A 80 3.17 -7.17 15.03
C GLY A 80 2.45 -6.49 13.86
N MET A 81 2.26 -7.19 12.73
CA MET A 81 1.44 -6.71 11.60
C MET A 81 0.05 -6.28 12.07
N LYS A 82 -0.46 -5.18 11.51
CA LYS A 82 -1.80 -4.66 11.76
C LYS A 82 -2.80 -5.18 10.73
N ASP A 83 -4.07 -4.85 10.90
CA ASP A 83 -5.09 -5.20 9.91
C ASP A 83 -4.88 -4.48 8.57
N PHE A 84 -4.26 -3.31 8.58
CA PHE A 84 -3.85 -2.53 7.41
C PHE A 84 -2.40 -2.10 7.51
N ASN A 85 -1.64 -2.28 6.43
CA ASN A 85 -0.21 -1.99 6.38
C ASN A 85 0.17 -1.51 4.98
N LEU A 86 1.04 -0.52 4.89
CA LEU A 86 1.74 -0.20 3.64
C LEU A 86 2.94 -1.13 3.48
N THR A 87 3.25 -1.53 2.25
CA THR A 87 4.54 -2.14 1.95
C THR A 87 5.66 -1.14 2.14
N TRP A 88 6.83 -1.62 2.58
CA TRP A 88 8.03 -0.81 2.60
C TRP A 88 8.38 -0.36 1.18
N GLU A 89 8.38 -1.24 0.20
CA GLU A 89 8.74 -0.92 -1.18
C GLU A 89 7.63 -0.17 -1.91
N TRP A 90 8.04 0.66 -2.87
CA TRP A 90 7.14 1.25 -3.87
C TRP A 90 7.18 0.39 -5.12
N PHE A 91 6.05 0.27 -5.81
CA PHE A 91 5.90 -0.52 -7.03
C PHE A 91 5.30 0.33 -8.14
N GLY A 92 5.74 0.12 -9.38
CA GLY A 92 5.28 0.85 -10.57
C GLY A 92 6.43 1.47 -11.35
N ASP A 93 6.10 2.21 -12.42
CA ASP A 93 7.09 2.84 -13.28
C ASP A 93 7.67 4.09 -12.60
N PHE A 94 8.99 4.08 -12.38
CA PHE A 94 9.68 5.17 -11.71
C PHE A 94 9.99 6.29 -12.70
N TRP A 95 9.20 7.36 -12.63
CA TRP A 95 9.46 8.67 -13.25
C TRP A 95 9.76 8.62 -14.77
N PRO A 96 8.74 8.52 -15.63
CA PRO A 96 8.96 8.68 -17.07
C PRO A 96 9.65 10.04 -17.34
N GLU A 97 10.69 10.04 -18.17
CA GLU A 97 11.47 11.24 -18.52
C GLU A 97 10.59 12.34 -19.15
N ASP A 98 9.51 11.91 -19.81
CA ASP A 98 8.53 12.77 -20.45
C ASP A 98 7.53 13.35 -19.43
N LYS A 99 7.63 14.67 -19.19
CA LYS A 99 6.77 15.42 -18.27
C LYS A 99 5.30 15.45 -18.68
N GLU A 100 4.97 15.30 -19.96
CA GLU A 100 3.58 15.19 -20.43
C GLU A 100 2.99 13.83 -20.02
N LYS A 101 3.80 12.75 -20.10
CA LYS A 101 3.41 11.40 -19.65
C LYS A 101 3.33 11.27 -18.13
N GLN A 102 4.11 12.04 -17.37
CA GLN A 102 4.04 12.09 -15.90
C GLN A 102 2.66 12.47 -15.34
N ARG A 103 1.81 13.14 -16.14
CA ARG A 103 0.43 13.48 -15.73
C ARG A 103 -0.55 12.32 -15.88
N GLY A 104 -0.26 11.36 -16.76
CA GLY A 104 -1.15 10.22 -17.07
C GLY A 104 -0.68 8.87 -16.53
N GLU A 105 0.61 8.73 -16.19
CA GLU A 105 1.19 7.44 -15.80
C GLU A 105 1.19 7.20 -14.28
N LYS A 106 1.06 5.92 -13.92
CA LYS A 106 0.98 5.44 -12.53
C LYS A 106 2.31 5.69 -11.84
N ARG A 107 2.33 6.62 -10.88
CA ARG A 107 3.49 6.86 -10.02
C ARG A 107 3.77 5.62 -9.17
N PRO A 108 5.03 5.40 -8.78
CA PRO A 108 5.35 4.34 -7.84
C PRO A 108 4.52 4.52 -6.57
N ASN A 109 3.81 3.47 -6.19
CA ASN A 109 2.97 3.46 -5.01
C ASN A 109 3.27 2.23 -4.16
N PRO A 110 3.22 2.34 -2.83
CA PRO A 110 3.20 1.16 -2.00
C PRO A 110 1.93 0.36 -2.30
N LEU A 111 2.03 -0.96 -2.15
CA LEU A 111 0.86 -1.82 -2.08
C LEU A 111 0.31 -1.78 -0.65
N VAL A 112 -0.97 -2.11 -0.51
CA VAL A 112 -1.62 -2.22 0.79
C VAL A 112 -1.73 -3.70 1.14
N LEU A 113 -1.10 -4.09 2.25
CA LEU A 113 -1.23 -5.41 2.84
C LEU A 113 -2.30 -5.37 3.93
N VAL A 114 -3.30 -6.24 3.82
CA VAL A 114 -4.37 -6.35 4.81
C VAL A 114 -4.52 -7.78 5.32
N THR A 115 -5.09 -7.92 6.51
CA THR A 115 -5.49 -9.23 7.03
C THR A 115 -6.72 -9.77 6.28
N PRO A 116 -6.94 -11.10 6.29
CA PRO A 116 -8.16 -11.69 5.74
C PRO A 116 -9.46 -11.11 6.33
N LYS A 117 -9.42 -10.71 7.62
CA LYS A 117 -10.52 -10.02 8.31
C LYS A 117 -10.98 -8.77 7.54
N VAL A 118 -10.04 -7.90 7.16
CA VAL A 118 -10.34 -6.69 6.39
C VAL A 118 -10.88 -7.03 5.01
N MET A 119 -10.21 -7.94 4.30
CA MET A 119 -10.67 -8.40 2.99
C MET A 119 -12.14 -8.85 3.02
N ASN A 120 -12.51 -9.64 4.03
CA ASN A 120 -13.89 -10.11 4.20
C ASN A 120 -14.86 -8.95 4.48
N ILE A 121 -14.53 -8.01 5.36
CA ILE A 121 -15.37 -6.82 5.62
C ILE A 121 -15.69 -6.04 4.33
N PHE A 122 -14.71 -5.86 3.45
CA PHE A 122 -14.92 -5.16 2.17
C PHE A 122 -15.73 -5.99 1.18
N ARG A 123 -15.48 -7.30 1.09
CA ARG A 123 -16.25 -8.22 0.23
C ARG A 123 -17.71 -8.29 0.68
N ASP A 124 -17.97 -8.44 1.98
CA ASP A 124 -19.32 -8.48 2.56
C ASP A 124 -20.06 -7.15 2.40
N ALA A 125 -19.33 -6.04 2.29
CA ALA A 125 -19.88 -4.74 1.93
C ALA A 125 -20.14 -4.56 0.42
N GLY A 126 -19.87 -5.58 -0.39
CA GLY A 126 -20.09 -5.56 -1.84
C GLY A 126 -19.05 -4.76 -2.63
N VAL A 127 -17.89 -4.45 -2.04
CA VAL A 127 -16.84 -3.69 -2.73
C VAL A 127 -16.14 -4.58 -3.77
N LYS A 128 -16.24 -4.19 -5.04
CA LYS A 128 -15.69 -4.93 -6.20
C LYS A 128 -14.49 -4.25 -6.87
N THR A 129 -14.12 -3.05 -6.43
CA THR A 129 -13.06 -2.24 -7.05
C THR A 129 -11.65 -2.65 -6.66
N PHE A 130 -11.49 -3.55 -5.68
CA PHE A 130 -10.18 -4.00 -5.21
C PHE A 130 -9.77 -5.31 -5.86
N GLU A 131 -8.52 -5.35 -6.31
CA GLU A 131 -7.85 -6.57 -6.71
C GLU A 131 -7.19 -7.21 -5.49
N TRP A 132 -7.54 -8.46 -5.19
CA TRP A 132 -7.04 -9.18 -4.02
C TRP A 132 -6.00 -10.20 -4.44
N THR A 133 -4.74 -9.94 -4.14
CA THR A 133 -3.64 -10.88 -4.41
C THR A 133 -3.14 -11.49 -3.10
N PRO A 134 -3.23 -12.83 -2.93
CA PRO A 134 -2.63 -13.50 -1.77
C PRO A 134 -1.13 -13.20 -1.65
N VAL A 135 -0.63 -13.21 -0.42
CA VAL A 135 0.79 -13.06 -0.13
C VAL A 135 1.32 -14.43 0.27
N ALA A 136 2.26 -14.97 -0.52
CA ALA A 136 2.98 -16.15 -0.10
C ALA A 136 4.00 -15.77 0.99
N ILE A 137 4.10 -16.61 2.02
CA ILE A 137 5.01 -16.42 3.14
C ILE A 137 6.14 -17.44 2.98
N ALA A 138 7.38 -17.00 3.09
CA ALA A 138 8.52 -17.90 3.08
C ALA A 138 8.48 -18.76 4.34
N GLN A 139 8.62 -20.07 4.20
CA GLN A 139 8.80 -20.93 5.37
C GLN A 139 10.16 -20.65 6.04
N PRO A 140 10.26 -20.81 7.37
CA PRO A 140 11.54 -20.81 8.04
C PRO A 140 12.48 -21.83 7.38
N LEU A 141 13.75 -21.46 7.19
CA LEU A 141 14.77 -22.47 6.92
C LEU A 141 14.94 -23.25 8.23
N GLY A 142 14.53 -24.53 8.22
CA GLY A 142 14.72 -25.44 9.34
C GLY A 142 16.18 -25.75 9.62
#